data_AF-K0IJN1-F1
#
_entry.id   AF-K0IJN1-F1
#
_cell.length_a   1.000
_cell.length_b   1.000
_cell.length_c   1.000
_cell.angle_alpha   90.00
_cell.angle_beta   90.00
_cell.angle_gamma   90.00
#
_symmetry.space_group_name_H-M   'P 1'
#
loop_
_entity.id
_entity.type
_entity.pdbx_description
1 polymer ?
#
loop_
_entity_poly.entity_id
_entity_poly.type
_entity_poly.pdbx_seq_one_letter_code
_entity_poly.pdbx_strand_id
1 'polypeptide(L)' 'MADEQLRCNICGIAVNASQAKLHASTPSHESHRSELEHELEEVRKESYKNDRSVILQWESSI' A
#
# COMPACT_ATOMS: atom_id res chain seq x y z
N MET A 1 -7.60 29.26 -11.17
CA MET A 1 -6.49 28.29 -11.11
C MET A 1 -7.14 26.92 -11.16
N ALA A 2 -6.66 26.00 -12.02
CA ALA A 2 -7.19 24.63 -12.01
C ALA A 2 -6.74 23.94 -10.71
N ASP A 3 -7.65 23.29 -10.01
CA ASP A 3 -7.33 22.57 -8.77
C ASP A 3 -6.45 21.36 -9.12
N GLU A 4 -5.32 21.21 -8.43
CA GLU A 4 -4.34 20.15 -8.70
C GLU A 4 -4.96 18.80 -8.34
N GLN A 5 -4.84 17.79 -9.21
CA GLN A 5 -5.38 16.45 -8.96
C GLN A 5 -4.26 15.46 -8.62
N LEU A 6 -4.49 14.67 -7.59
CA LEU A 6 -3.62 13.60 -7.12
C LEU A 6 -4.30 12.25 -7.34
N ARG A 7 -3.51 11.21 -7.62
CA ARG A 7 -4.03 9.84 -7.66
C ARG A 7 -3.88 9.19 -6.29
N CYS A 8 -4.97 8.68 -5.75
CA CYS A 8 -4.94 7.81 -4.59
C CYS A 8 -4.59 6.38 -5.03
N ASN A 9 -3.44 5.85 -4.60
CA ASN A 9 -3.02 4.50 -4.95
C ASN A 9 -3.76 3.41 -4.17
N ILE A 10 -4.32 3.74 -2.99
CA ILE A 10 -5.13 2.82 -2.18
C ILE A 10 -6.50 2.63 -2.82
N CYS A 11 -7.16 3.72 -3.23
CA CYS A 11 -8.51 3.67 -3.78
C CYS A 11 -8.56 3.61 -5.32
N GLY A 12 -7.44 3.83 -6.01
CA GLY A 12 -7.37 3.80 -7.47
C GLY A 12 -8.01 4.99 -8.20
N ILE A 13 -8.45 6.03 -7.49
CA ILE A 13 -9.18 7.18 -8.04
C ILE A 13 -8.36 8.48 -8.01
N ALA A 14 -8.72 9.45 -8.85
CA ALA A 14 -8.22 10.81 -8.76
C ALA A 14 -8.97 11.61 -7.68
N VAL A 15 -8.25 12.43 -6.93
CA VAL A 15 -8.74 13.26 -5.84
C VAL A 15 -8.11 14.64 -5.95
N ASN A 16 -8.88 15.70 -5.71
CA ASN A 16 -8.32 17.06 -5.66
C ASN A 16 -7.33 17.17 -4.49
N ALA A 17 -6.19 17.82 -4.71
CA ALA A 17 -5.13 18.00 -3.72
C ALA A 17 -5.67 18.69 -2.46
N SER A 18 -6.56 19.67 -2.64
CA SER A 18 -7.28 20.37 -1.57
C SER A 18 -8.11 19.43 -0.68
N GLN A 19 -8.60 18.32 -1.22
CA GLN A 19 -9.48 17.35 -0.55
C GLN A 19 -8.75 16.05 -0.14
N ALA A 20 -7.47 15.90 -0.48
CA ALA A 20 -6.72 14.66 -0.24
C ALA A 20 -6.72 14.24 1.23
N LYS A 21 -6.60 15.20 2.17
CA LYS A 21 -6.66 14.92 3.61
C LYS A 21 -8.04 14.40 4.05
N LEU A 22 -9.11 15.02 3.54
CA LEU A 22 -10.47 14.61 3.84
C LEU A 22 -10.74 13.20 3.29
N HIS A 23 -10.31 12.95 2.05
CA HIS A 23 -10.41 11.62 1.42
C HIS A 23 -9.70 10.55 2.25
N ALA A 24 -8.47 10.82 2.71
CA ALA A 24 -7.70 9.88 3.53
C ALA A 24 -8.35 9.57 4.88
N SER A 25 -9.21 10.45 5.41
CA SER A 25 -9.96 10.23 6.65
C SER A 25 -11.33 9.56 6.44
N THR A 26 -11.70 9.21 5.20
CA THR A 26 -12.98 8.54 4.95
C THR A 26 -12.93 7.07 5.38
N PRO A 27 -14.02 6.51 5.94
CA PRO A 27 -14.06 5.10 6.33
C PRO A 27 -13.77 4.12 5.18
N SER A 28 -14.14 4.48 3.94
CA SER A 28 -13.86 3.65 2.77
C SER A 28 -12.37 3.58 2.45
N HIS A 29 -11.65 4.71 2.57
CA HIS A 29 -10.20 4.73 2.41
C HIS A 29 -9.51 3.87 3.46
N GLU A 30 -9.93 3.99 4.72
CA GLU A 30 -9.37 3.20 5.82
C GLU A 30 -9.66 1.69 5.65
N SER A 31 -10.85 1.32 5.16
CA SER A 31 -11.20 -0.08 4.85
C SER A 31 -10.26 -0.66 3.79
N HIS A 32 -10.14 0.01 2.64
CA HIS A 32 -9.26 -0.45 1.56
C HIS A 32 -7.79 -0.51 2.00
N ARG A 33 -7.35 0.46 2.81
CA ARG A 33 -6.01 0.44 3.39
C ARG A 33 -5.81 -0.80 4.26
N SER A 34 -6.76 -1.08 5.15
CA SER A 34 -6.71 -2.23 6.06
C SER A 34 -6.71 -3.57 5.31
N GLU A 35 -7.50 -3.67 4.24
CA GLU A 35 -7.53 -4.84 3.34
C GLU A 35 -6.17 -5.07 2.69
N LEU A 36 -5.56 -4.03 2.10
CA LEU A 36 -4.23 -4.12 1.49
C LEU A 36 -3.13 -4.46 2.52
N GLU A 37 -3.21 -3.90 3.73
CA GLU A 37 -2.28 -4.24 4.81
C GLU A 37 -2.44 -5.71 5.24
N HIS A 38 -3.67 -6.22 5.30
CA HIS A 38 -3.95 -7.61 5.60
C HIS A 38 -3.44 -8.55 4.50
N GLU A 39 -3.71 -8.25 3.24
CA GLU A 39 -3.19 -9.01 2.09
C GLU A 39 -1.66 -9.07 2.10
N LEU A 40 -1.00 -7.94 2.37
CA LEU A 40 0.45 -7.88 2.47
C LEU A 40 0.99 -8.78 3.59
N GLU A 41 0.30 -8.82 4.73
CA GLU A 41 0.66 -9.67 5.86
C GLU A 41 0.48 -11.17 5.53
N GLU A 42 -0.59 -11.54 4.84
CA GLU A 42 -0.79 -12.92 4.40
C GLU A 42 0.26 -13.34 3.36
N VAL A 43 0.58 -12.48 2.38
CA VAL A 43 1.67 -12.73 1.43
C VAL A 43 3.00 -12.91 2.15
N ARG A 44 3.30 -12.13 3.19
CA ARG A 44 4.50 -12.30 4.02
C ARG A 44 4.49 -13.66 4.71
N LYS A 45 3.40 -14.05 5.37
CA LYS A 45 3.30 -15.36 6.04
C LYS A 45 3.45 -16.54 5.09
N GLU A 46 2.88 -16.44 3.89
CA GLU A 46 2.98 -17.49 2.86
C GLU A 46 4.38 -17.57 2.25
N SER A 47 4.95 -16.42 1.90
CA SER A 47 6.29 -16.35 1.29
C SER A 47 7.38 -16.80 2.27
N TYR A 48 7.34 -16.32 3.52
CA TYR A 48 8.35 -16.64 4.54
C TYR A 48 8.34 -18.09 5.04
N LYS A 49 7.28 -18.87 4.79
CA LYS A 49 7.29 -20.32 5.10
C LYS A 49 8.23 -21.13 4.20
N ASN A 50 8.53 -20.64 3.00
CA ASN A 50 9.41 -21.32 2.03
C ASN A 50 10.78 -20.62 1.84
N ASP A 51 11.06 -19.55 2.60
CA ASP A 51 12.10 -18.57 2.29
C ASP A 51 13.41 -18.70 3.07
N ARG A 52 13.75 -19.92 3.49
CA ARG A 52 15.12 -20.20 3.97
C ARG A 52 16.19 -19.97 2.89
N SER A 53 15.81 -19.83 1.61
CA SER A 53 16.72 -19.61 0.49
C SER A 53 16.84 -18.16 0.02
N VAL A 54 15.79 -17.33 0.09
CA VAL A 54 15.82 -15.99 -0.54
C VAL A 54 16.47 -14.93 0.37
N ILE A 55 16.42 -15.08 1.69
CA ILE A 55 17.08 -14.13 2.62
C ILE A 55 18.61 -14.24 2.56
N LEU A 56 19.17 -15.38 2.15
CA LEU A 56 20.64 -15.58 2.09
C LEU A 56 21.30 -14.98 0.83
N GLN A 57 20.54 -14.55 -0.17
CA GLN A 57 21.12 -14.14 -1.46
C GLN A 57 21.44 -12.64 -1.57
N TRP A 58 21.04 -11.82 -0.59
CA TRP A 58 21.43 -10.41 -0.52
C TRP A 58 22.74 -10.16 0.25
N GLU A 59 23.07 -11.01 1.23
CA GLU A 59 24.30 -10.84 2.03
C GLU A 59 25.59 -11.27 1.32
N SER A 60 25.49 -12.01 0.21
CA SER A 60 26.66 -12.46 -0.57
C SER A 60 27.06 -11.52 -1.71
N SER A 61 26.42 -10.35 -1.82
CA SER A 61 26.73 -9.32 -2.84
C SER A 61 27.31 -8.02 -2.26
N ILE A 62 27.80 -8.03 -1.01
CA ILE A 62 28.57 -6.92 -0.41
C ILE A 62 30.00 -7.39 -0.14
#